data_AF-A0A4S8L2S0-F1
#
_entry.id   AF-A0A4S8L2S0-F1
#
_cell.length_a   1.000
_cell.length_b   1.000
_cell.length_c   1.000
_cell.angle_alpha   90.00
_cell.angle_beta   90.00
_cell.angle_gamma   90.00
#
_symmetry.space_group_name_H-M   'P 1'
#
loop_
_entity.id
_entity.type
_entity.pdbx_description
1 polymer ?
#
loop_
_entity_poly.entity_id
_entity_poly.type
_entity_poly.pdbx_seq_one_letter_code
_entity_poly.pdbx_strand_id
1 'polypeptide(L)'
;MSLSSSGTTSDTVMLHVDVTGTPERYREELTTPPCIPWDRLMDYLNISDLVMLKRLSHGVSDRVDRYIEDKFTYPKLFRYHFSNDEVTSFRHIHKATGLLASGMIVTSFLRRQAIRLPQLKLFVEREVASTLISFLQHIGYLCIQFLWTHLTGDYTPLLTPSIRSPFIRSDLLALEHPGGTVENLVRFSRGDRKIDVYICSTSPVQAVLQGVSIVAKGKRELLVTN
;
A
#
# COMPACT_ATOMS: atom_id res chain seq x y z
N MET A 1 33.80 -67.52 0.41
CA MET A 1 34.26 -66.69 -0.72
C MET A 1 33.05 -66.02 -1.33
N SER A 2 33.21 -64.74 -1.67
CA SER A 2 32.36 -63.93 -2.57
C SER A 2 31.08 -63.30 -1.99
N LEU A 3 31.25 -62.00 -1.66
CA LEU A 3 30.25 -60.95 -1.49
C LEU A 3 29.69 -60.47 -2.84
N SER A 4 28.44 -59.96 -2.84
CA SER A 4 27.95 -58.75 -3.55
C SER A 4 26.42 -58.61 -3.29
N SER A 5 25.94 -57.68 -2.44
CA SER A 5 25.51 -56.28 -2.73
C SER A 5 24.66 -56.15 -4.01
N SER A 6 23.43 -55.65 -4.08
CA SER A 6 22.73 -54.48 -3.47
C SER A 6 21.27 -54.49 -4.02
N GLY A 7 20.24 -53.78 -3.57
CA GLY A 7 20.09 -52.76 -2.54
C GLY A 7 18.61 -52.40 -2.31
N THR A 8 18.40 -51.73 -1.19
CA THR A 8 17.33 -50.76 -0.83
C THR A 8 15.86 -51.21 -0.88
N THR A 9 15.38 -51.67 0.28
CA THR A 9 13.99 -51.66 0.72
C THR A 9 13.49 -50.22 0.90
N SER A 10 12.35 -49.91 0.31
CA SER A 10 11.63 -48.65 0.52
C SER A 10 10.71 -48.82 1.74
N ASP A 11 11.13 -48.29 2.89
CA ASP A 11 10.31 -48.23 4.10
C ASP A 11 9.22 -47.17 3.92
N THR A 12 8.06 -47.60 3.44
CA THR A 12 6.82 -46.85 3.59
C THR A 12 6.24 -47.21 4.96
N VAL A 13 6.48 -46.36 5.96
CA VAL A 13 5.81 -46.46 7.26
C VAL A 13 4.35 -46.07 7.05
N MET A 14 3.52 -47.05 6.70
CA MET A 14 2.06 -46.95 6.83
C MET A 14 1.72 -46.96 8.33
N LEU A 15 1.38 -45.80 8.88
CA LEU A 15 0.72 -45.73 10.18
C LEU A 15 -0.70 -46.29 10.03
N HIS A 16 -0.83 -47.59 10.21
CA HIS A 16 -2.13 -48.25 10.37
C HIS A 16 -2.67 -47.88 11.76
N VAL A 17 -3.47 -46.82 11.82
CA VAL A 17 -4.26 -46.50 13.02
C VAL A 17 -5.46 -47.43 13.00
N ASP A 18 -5.49 -48.39 13.91
CA ASP A 18 -6.59 -49.33 14.08
C ASP A 18 -7.78 -48.60 14.71
N VAL A 19 -8.77 -48.23 13.89
CA VAL A 19 -9.97 -47.48 14.31
C VAL A 19 -11.13 -48.46 14.52
N THR A 20 -11.01 -49.32 15.53
CA THR A 20 -12.05 -50.30 15.89
C THR A 20 -12.81 -49.98 17.18
N GLY A 21 -12.82 -48.71 17.64
CA GLY A 21 -13.50 -48.38 18.89
C GLY A 21 -13.93 -46.93 19.13
N THR A 22 -14.02 -46.07 18.11
CA THR A 22 -14.47 -44.68 18.33
C THR A 22 -15.98 -44.50 18.03
N PRO A 23 -16.75 -43.87 18.95
CA PRO A 23 -18.18 -43.66 18.77
C PRO A 23 -18.49 -42.78 17.55
N GLU A 24 -19.55 -43.11 16.83
CA GLU A 24 -19.88 -42.57 15.49
C GLU A 24 -19.90 -41.04 15.38
N ARG A 25 -20.15 -40.32 16.48
CA ARG A 25 -20.12 -38.85 16.52
C ARG A 25 -18.75 -38.22 16.22
N TYR A 26 -17.66 -38.97 16.34
CA TYR A 26 -16.31 -38.47 16.01
C TYR A 26 -15.82 -38.90 14.61
N ARG A 27 -16.55 -39.80 13.92
CA ARG A 27 -16.17 -40.22 12.55
C ARG A 27 -16.44 -39.15 11.51
N GLU A 28 -17.43 -38.28 11.72
CA GLU A 28 -17.71 -37.17 10.79
C GLU A 28 -16.59 -36.11 10.82
N GLU A 29 -16.04 -35.78 12.00
CA GLU A 29 -14.93 -34.81 12.12
C GLU A 29 -13.59 -35.30 11.55
N LEU A 30 -13.39 -36.61 11.45
CA LEU A 30 -12.18 -37.24 10.88
C LEU A 30 -12.21 -37.35 9.35
N THR A 31 -13.34 -37.11 8.70
CA THR A 31 -13.48 -37.21 7.23
C THR A 31 -13.33 -35.87 6.51
N THR A 32 -13.42 -34.75 7.22
CA THR A 32 -13.05 -33.44 6.67
C THR A 32 -11.53 -33.26 6.76
N PRO A 33 -10.81 -33.18 5.62
CA PRO A 33 -9.39 -32.81 5.66
C PRO A 33 -9.26 -31.46 6.38
N PRO A 34 -8.22 -31.25 7.21
CA PRO A 34 -8.05 -30.00 7.92
C PRO A 34 -8.04 -28.86 6.89
N CYS A 35 -9.12 -28.07 6.88
CA CYS A 35 -9.22 -26.93 5.99
C CYS A 35 -8.18 -25.93 6.47
N ILE A 36 -7.15 -25.69 5.65
CA ILE A 36 -6.13 -24.67 5.90
C ILE A 36 -6.87 -23.38 6.32
N PRO A 37 -6.50 -22.73 7.43
CA PRO A 37 -7.12 -21.48 7.85
C PRO A 37 -6.69 -20.36 6.88
N TRP A 38 -7.37 -20.30 5.74
CA TRP A 38 -6.99 -19.51 4.58
C TRP A 38 -6.80 -18.03 4.91
N ASP A 39 -7.71 -17.44 5.70
CA ASP A 39 -7.59 -16.03 6.09
C ASP A 39 -6.32 -15.77 6.92
N ARG A 40 -6.00 -16.66 7.87
CA ARG A 40 -4.76 -16.57 8.66
C ARG A 40 -3.53 -16.75 7.77
N LEU A 41 -3.55 -17.70 6.84
CA LEU A 41 -2.45 -17.89 5.89
C LEU A 41 -2.25 -16.62 5.05
N MET A 42 -3.33 -16.05 4.52
CA MET A 42 -3.32 -14.84 3.71
C MET A 42 -2.95 -13.58 4.52
N ASP A 43 -3.18 -13.56 5.83
CA ASP A 43 -2.68 -12.53 6.75
C ASP A 43 -1.12 -12.52 6.82
N TYR A 44 -0.42 -13.58 6.37
CA TYR A 44 1.06 -13.63 6.28
C TYR A 44 1.64 -13.42 4.87
N LEU A 45 0.82 -13.43 3.81
CA LEU A 45 1.29 -13.35 2.42
C LEU A 45 1.30 -11.92 1.86
N ASN A 46 2.37 -11.46 1.21
CA ASN A 46 2.33 -10.17 0.51
C ASN A 46 1.38 -10.23 -0.69
N ILE A 47 1.03 -9.08 -1.28
CA ILE A 47 0.14 -9.09 -2.46
C ILE A 47 0.76 -9.80 -3.64
N SER A 48 2.07 -9.67 -3.84
CA SER A 48 2.76 -10.45 -4.87
C SER A 48 2.51 -11.94 -4.64
N ASP A 49 2.63 -12.39 -3.39
CA ASP A 49 2.41 -13.78 -2.99
C ASP A 49 0.93 -14.17 -3.11
N LEU A 50 -0.01 -13.27 -2.78
CA LEU A 50 -1.45 -13.48 -2.99
C LEU A 50 -1.77 -13.61 -4.48
N VAL A 51 -1.20 -12.75 -5.34
CA VAL A 51 -1.38 -12.81 -6.80
C VAL A 51 -0.75 -14.07 -7.39
N MET A 52 0.38 -14.54 -6.85
CA MET A 52 0.94 -15.85 -7.21
C MET A 52 0.04 -16.98 -6.72
N LEU A 53 -0.51 -16.88 -5.51
CA LEU A 53 -1.43 -17.85 -4.91
C LEU A 53 -2.70 -18.01 -5.75
N LYS A 54 -3.21 -16.92 -6.35
CA LYS A 54 -4.33 -16.98 -7.32
C LYS A 54 -4.09 -17.93 -8.48
N ARG A 55 -2.83 -18.15 -8.88
CA ARG A 55 -2.47 -18.98 -10.03
C ARG A 55 -2.48 -20.48 -9.74
N LEU A 56 -2.62 -20.90 -8.47
CA LEU A 56 -2.57 -22.31 -8.11
C LEU A 56 -3.83 -23.07 -8.55
N SER A 57 -5.01 -22.49 -8.37
CA SER A 57 -6.28 -23.08 -8.82
C SER A 57 -7.41 -22.04 -8.80
N HIS A 58 -8.49 -22.31 -9.53
CA HIS A 58 -9.69 -21.47 -9.53
C HIS A 58 -10.26 -21.27 -8.11
N GLY A 59 -10.40 -22.34 -7.33
CA GLY A 59 -10.94 -22.23 -5.96
C GLY A 59 -10.05 -21.46 -4.98
N VAL A 60 -8.73 -21.43 -5.21
CA VAL A 60 -7.80 -20.59 -4.45
C VAL A 60 -7.87 -19.14 -4.92
N SER A 61 -7.98 -18.90 -6.23
CA SER A 61 -8.21 -17.56 -6.79
C SER A 61 -9.44 -16.90 -6.16
N ASP A 62 -10.58 -17.59 -6.12
CA ASP A 62 -11.83 -17.05 -5.56
C ASP A 62 -11.73 -16.76 -4.06
N ARG A 63 -10.90 -17.51 -3.33
CA ARG A 63 -10.64 -17.26 -1.89
C ARG A 63 -9.76 -16.03 -1.70
N VAL A 64 -8.72 -15.89 -2.52
CA VAL A 64 -7.83 -14.73 -2.49
C VAL A 64 -8.58 -13.45 -2.86
N ASP A 65 -9.45 -13.50 -3.87
CA ASP A 65 -10.25 -12.35 -4.28
C ASP A 65 -11.19 -11.89 -3.17
N ARG A 66 -11.93 -12.82 -2.53
CA ARG A 66 -12.77 -12.51 -1.37
C ARG A 66 -11.98 -11.94 -0.19
N TYR A 67 -10.80 -12.49 0.09
CA TYR A 67 -9.93 -11.97 1.14
C TYR A 67 -9.47 -10.54 0.82
N ILE A 68 -9.09 -10.27 -0.44
CA ILE A 68 -8.67 -8.94 -0.87
C ILE A 68 -9.81 -7.94 -0.74
N GLU A 69 -11.01 -8.31 -1.18
CA GLU A 69 -12.21 -7.47 -1.10
C GLU A 69 -12.58 -7.14 0.35
N ASP A 70 -12.50 -8.10 1.27
CA ASP A 70 -12.82 -7.87 2.69
C ASP A 70 -11.73 -7.05 3.40
N LYS A 71 -10.46 -7.40 3.21
CA LYS A 71 -9.37 -6.81 4.00
C LYS A 71 -8.91 -5.45 3.49
N PHE A 72 -8.99 -5.22 2.18
CA PHE A 72 -8.43 -4.01 1.54
C PHE A 72 -9.52 -3.06 1.06
N THR A 73 -10.48 -2.79 1.94
CA THR A 73 -11.53 -1.82 1.64
C THR A 73 -11.00 -0.39 1.74
N TYR A 74 -11.52 0.48 0.87
CA TYR A 74 -11.20 1.90 0.85
C TYR A 74 -11.31 2.56 2.25
N PRO A 75 -12.37 2.32 3.07
CA PRO A 75 -12.42 2.89 4.41
C PRO A 75 -11.30 2.38 5.33
N LYS A 76 -10.93 1.09 5.27
CA LYS A 76 -9.84 0.54 6.08
C LYS A 76 -8.49 1.19 5.75
N LEU A 77 -8.26 1.56 4.48
CA LEU A 77 -7.03 2.24 4.04
C LEU A 77 -6.94 3.69 4.53
N PHE A 78 -8.07 4.37 4.64
CA PHE A 78 -8.13 5.82 4.86
C PHE A 78 -8.56 6.23 6.27
N ARG A 79 -9.08 5.31 7.10
CA ARG A 79 -9.58 5.57 8.47
C ARG A 79 -8.59 6.22 9.44
N TYR A 80 -7.28 6.12 9.19
CA TYR A 80 -6.28 6.79 10.02
C TYR A 80 -6.25 8.30 9.76
N HIS A 81 -6.45 8.71 8.51
CA HIS A 81 -6.42 10.11 8.11
C HIS A 81 -7.81 10.75 8.19
N PHE A 82 -8.85 10.01 7.80
CA PHE A 82 -10.20 10.52 7.61
C PHE A 82 -11.22 9.82 8.52
N SER A 83 -12.23 10.56 9.00
CA SER A 83 -13.44 9.99 9.61
C SER A 83 -14.28 9.24 8.55
N ASN A 84 -15.28 8.45 8.96
CA ASN A 84 -16.11 7.69 8.01
C ASN A 84 -16.85 8.60 7.00
N ASP A 85 -17.34 9.75 7.44
CA ASP A 85 -18.04 10.71 6.57
C ASP A 85 -17.05 11.41 5.62
N GLU A 86 -15.86 11.73 6.13
CA GLU A 86 -14.77 12.29 5.32
C GLU A 86 -14.27 11.28 4.27
N VAL A 87 -14.17 10.00 4.60
CA VAL A 87 -13.80 8.93 3.65
C VAL A 87 -14.80 8.87 2.50
N THR A 88 -16.09 9.02 2.78
CA THR A 88 -17.14 8.99 1.75
C THR A 88 -17.01 10.18 0.82
N SER A 89 -16.86 11.39 1.37
CA SER A 89 -16.64 12.62 0.61
C SER A 89 -15.35 12.56 -0.22
N PHE A 90 -14.26 12.09 0.39
CA PHE A 90 -12.98 11.90 -0.27
C PHE A 90 -13.07 10.89 -1.41
N ARG A 91 -13.88 9.83 -1.29
CA ARG A 91 -14.11 8.88 -2.38
C ARG A 91 -14.74 9.54 -3.60
N HIS A 92 -15.67 10.48 -3.40
CA HIS A 92 -16.27 11.23 -4.51
C HIS A 92 -15.25 12.13 -5.20
N ILE A 93 -14.43 12.85 -4.41
CA ILE A 93 -13.34 13.68 -4.94
C ILE A 93 -12.35 12.81 -5.71
N HIS A 94 -11.91 11.69 -5.13
CA HIS A 94 -10.98 10.77 -5.78
C HIS A 94 -11.48 10.24 -7.12
N LYS A 95 -12.77 9.86 -7.20
CA LYS A 95 -13.38 9.43 -8.46
C LYS A 95 -13.46 10.56 -9.49
N ALA A 96 -13.74 11.79 -9.05
CA ALA A 96 -13.92 12.94 -9.95
C ALA A 96 -12.59 13.51 -10.47
N THR A 97 -11.53 13.47 -9.66
CA THR A 97 -10.25 14.12 -9.96
C THR A 97 -9.18 13.16 -10.48
N GLY A 98 -9.43 11.85 -10.44
CA GLY A 98 -8.43 10.85 -10.80
C GLY A 98 -7.16 10.92 -9.92
N LEU A 99 -7.25 11.54 -8.73
CA LEU A 99 -6.10 11.70 -7.84
C LEU A 99 -5.48 10.33 -7.53
N LEU A 100 -4.16 10.23 -7.54
CA LEU A 100 -3.48 9.03 -7.13
C LEU A 100 -3.04 9.17 -5.68
N ALA A 101 -3.80 8.56 -4.76
CA ALA A 101 -3.29 8.36 -3.42
C ALA A 101 -2.04 7.47 -3.54
N SER A 102 -0.91 8.00 -3.09
CA SER A 102 0.42 7.42 -3.28
C SER A 102 0.39 5.92 -2.97
N GLY A 103 0.65 5.13 -4.01
CA GLY A 103 2.02 4.68 -4.28
C GLY A 103 2.76 4.03 -3.11
N MET A 104 2.93 4.72 -1.96
CA MET A 104 3.51 4.21 -0.72
C MET A 104 2.57 3.40 0.16
N ILE A 105 1.28 3.74 0.20
CA ILE A 105 0.30 2.77 0.72
C ILE A 105 0.41 1.55 -0.16
N VAL A 106 0.40 1.70 -1.49
CA VAL A 106 0.57 0.60 -2.45
C VAL A 106 1.92 -0.11 -2.31
N THR A 107 3.05 0.54 -2.06
CA THR A 107 4.37 -0.14 -1.92
C THR A 107 4.58 -0.74 -0.55
N SER A 108 4.11 -0.12 0.54
CA SER A 108 4.04 -0.74 1.87
C SER A 108 3.03 -1.89 1.89
N PHE A 109 1.95 -1.80 1.11
CA PHE A 109 0.94 -2.84 0.84
C PHE A 109 1.52 -3.99 0.00
N LEU A 110 2.26 -3.68 -1.08
CA LEU A 110 2.98 -4.66 -1.92
C LEU A 110 4.13 -5.35 -1.16
N ARG A 111 4.75 -4.66 -0.19
CA ARG A 111 5.90 -5.16 0.58
C ARG A 111 5.56 -5.60 2.02
N ARG A 112 4.27 -5.57 2.41
CA ARG A 112 3.73 -5.65 3.81
C ARG A 112 4.72 -5.25 4.92
N GLN A 113 5.33 -4.10 4.75
CA GLN A 113 5.92 -3.42 5.89
C GLN A 113 4.76 -2.85 6.70
N ALA A 114 4.80 -2.95 8.03
CA ALA A 114 3.84 -2.26 8.88
C ALA A 114 3.69 -0.83 8.34
N ILE A 115 2.46 -0.37 8.13
CA ILE A 115 2.18 1.01 7.70
C ILE A 115 2.63 1.92 8.85
N ARG A 116 3.94 2.13 8.97
CA ARG A 116 4.61 3.05 9.88
C ARG A 116 4.69 4.41 9.22
N LEU A 117 3.61 4.81 8.55
CA LEU A 117 3.57 6.02 7.78
C LEU A 117 2.61 6.98 8.48
N PRO A 118 3.14 7.90 9.30
CA PRO A 118 2.33 8.99 9.86
C PRO A 118 1.79 9.94 8.76
N GLN A 119 2.19 9.76 7.50
CA GLN A 119 2.02 10.71 6.42
C GLN A 119 1.48 10.04 5.14
N LEU A 120 0.25 10.40 4.78
CA LEU A 120 -0.39 10.01 3.51
C LEU A 120 0.14 10.92 2.41
N LYS A 121 0.58 10.34 1.29
CA LYS A 121 0.98 11.12 0.11
C LYS A 121 -0.12 11.03 -0.93
N LEU A 122 -0.51 12.15 -1.55
CA LEU A 122 -1.52 12.25 -2.59
C LEU A 122 -0.88 12.94 -3.80
N PHE A 123 -1.02 12.37 -4.98
CA PHE A 123 -0.56 12.94 -6.24
C PHE A 123 -1.78 13.37 -7.04
N VAL A 124 -1.80 14.61 -7.49
CA VAL A 124 -2.98 15.21 -8.12
C VAL A 124 -2.55 16.06 -9.31
N GLU A 125 -3.36 16.05 -10.37
CA GLU A 125 -3.15 16.96 -11.50
C GLU A 125 -3.40 18.41 -11.06
N ARG A 126 -2.64 19.33 -11.66
CA ARG A 126 -2.66 20.77 -11.39
C ARG A 126 -4.08 21.35 -11.41
N GLU A 127 -4.85 20.97 -12.42
CA GLU A 127 -6.18 21.50 -12.73
C GLU A 127 -7.19 21.22 -11.61
N VAL A 128 -6.97 20.14 -10.87
CA VAL A 128 -7.89 19.66 -9.83
C VAL A 128 -7.30 19.78 -8.41
N ALA A 129 -6.07 20.27 -8.28
CA ALA A 129 -5.38 20.44 -7.01
C ALA A 129 -6.12 21.39 -6.05
N SER A 130 -6.73 22.46 -6.57
CA SER A 130 -7.51 23.42 -5.78
C SER A 130 -8.68 22.78 -5.04
N THR A 131 -9.35 21.82 -5.69
CA THR A 131 -10.48 21.08 -5.10
C THR A 131 -10.01 20.22 -3.92
N LEU A 132 -8.89 19.52 -4.09
CA LEU A 132 -8.32 18.68 -3.03
C LEU A 132 -7.82 19.54 -1.85
N ILE A 133 -7.11 20.63 -2.12
CA ILE A 133 -6.62 21.56 -1.10
C ILE A 133 -7.79 22.13 -0.28
N SER A 134 -8.83 22.61 -0.96
CA SER A 134 -10.02 23.19 -0.31
C SER A 134 -10.75 22.17 0.55
N PHE A 135 -10.87 20.92 0.06
CA PHE A 135 -11.44 19.83 0.84
C PHE A 135 -10.64 19.57 2.13
N LEU A 136 -9.32 19.46 2.04
CA LEU A 136 -8.47 19.20 3.20
C LEU A 136 -8.61 20.32 4.24
N GLN A 137 -8.62 21.58 3.81
CA GLN A 137 -8.84 22.71 4.71
C GLN A 137 -10.22 22.68 5.35
N HIS A 138 -11.27 22.36 4.58
CA HIS A 138 -12.64 22.28 5.08
C HIS A 138 -12.80 21.24 6.18
N ILE A 139 -12.14 20.09 6.07
CA ILE A 139 -12.16 19.02 7.10
C ILE A 139 -11.16 19.28 8.24
N GLY A 140 -10.54 20.46 8.29
CA GLY A 140 -9.69 20.90 9.40
C GLY A 140 -8.21 20.50 9.31
N TYR A 141 -7.70 20.13 8.13
CA TYR A 141 -6.26 20.06 7.92
C TYR A 141 -5.68 21.45 7.69
N LEU A 142 -4.57 21.74 8.38
CA LEU A 142 -3.87 23.01 8.27
C LEU A 142 -2.66 22.88 7.34
N CYS A 143 -2.48 23.84 6.44
CA CYS A 143 -1.27 23.93 5.62
C CYS A 143 -0.09 24.38 6.51
N ILE A 144 0.90 23.51 6.65
CA ILE A 144 2.08 23.73 7.51
C ILE A 144 3.35 24.01 6.72
N GLN A 145 3.39 23.62 5.44
CA GLN A 145 4.56 23.84 4.60
C GLN A 145 4.16 23.81 3.13
N PHE A 146 4.84 24.64 2.34
CA PHE A 146 4.65 24.75 0.91
C PHE A 146 6.01 24.82 0.22
N LEU A 147 6.21 23.96 -0.78
CA LEU A 147 7.44 23.77 -1.54
C LEU A 147 7.10 23.81 -3.03
N TRP A 148 7.81 24.59 -3.84
CA TRP A 148 7.56 24.64 -5.28
C TRP A 148 8.85 24.63 -6.07
N THR A 149 8.80 24.03 -7.25
CA THR A 149 9.82 24.10 -8.30
C THR A 149 9.51 25.26 -9.25
N HIS A 150 8.23 25.37 -9.64
CA HIS A 150 7.67 26.45 -10.43
C HIS A 150 6.16 26.55 -10.12
N LEU A 151 5.60 27.75 -10.13
CA LEU A 151 4.18 27.99 -9.88
C LEU A 151 3.53 28.44 -11.18
N THR A 152 2.73 27.56 -11.78
CA THR A 152 1.97 27.88 -12.99
C THR A 152 0.50 28.16 -12.69
N GLY A 153 -0.01 27.71 -11.54
CA GLY A 153 -1.32 28.05 -11.00
C GLY A 153 -1.21 28.99 -9.79
N ASP A 154 -2.21 29.85 -9.61
CA ASP A 154 -2.34 30.68 -8.41
C ASP A 154 -3.07 29.91 -7.30
N TYR A 155 -2.29 29.26 -6.45
CA TYR A 155 -2.78 28.58 -5.25
C TYR A 155 -2.57 29.40 -3.98
N THR A 156 -1.91 30.55 -4.09
CA THR A 156 -1.57 31.45 -2.99
C THR A 156 -2.73 31.76 -2.05
N PRO A 157 -3.96 32.06 -2.52
CA PRO A 157 -5.09 32.34 -1.62
C PRO A 157 -5.55 31.11 -0.83
N LEU A 158 -5.32 29.91 -1.34
CA LEU A 158 -5.63 28.65 -0.66
C LEU A 158 -4.48 28.16 0.23
N LEU A 159 -3.29 28.73 0.09
CA LEU A 159 -2.07 28.18 0.67
C LEU A 159 -1.40 29.11 1.67
N THR A 160 -2.11 30.14 2.15
CA THR A 160 -1.69 30.90 3.33
C THR A 160 -1.40 29.93 4.47
N PRO A 161 -0.12 29.71 4.82
CA PRO A 161 0.21 28.72 5.82
C PRO A 161 -0.24 29.24 7.18
N SER A 162 -0.95 28.39 7.93
CA SER A 162 -1.48 28.75 9.25
C SER A 162 -0.35 28.92 10.27
N ILE A 163 0.77 28.28 9.99
CA ILE A 163 2.02 28.34 10.76
C ILE A 163 3.02 29.13 9.93
N ARG A 164 3.77 30.05 10.53
CA ARG A 164 4.85 30.84 9.89
C ARG A 164 6.05 29.98 9.47
N SER A 165 5.79 28.91 8.74
CA SER A 165 6.79 28.05 8.13
C SER A 165 7.34 28.79 6.92
N PRO A 166 8.66 29.00 6.84
CA PRO A 166 9.24 29.68 5.70
C PRO A 166 8.92 28.87 4.45
N PHE A 167 8.57 29.56 3.38
CA PHE A 167 8.50 28.97 2.06
C PHE A 167 9.91 28.49 1.67
N ILE A 168 10.13 27.17 1.58
CA ILE A 168 11.45 26.59 1.34
C ILE A 168 11.67 26.33 -0.15
N ARG A 169 12.89 26.61 -0.63
CA ARG A 169 13.31 26.58 -2.04
C ARG A 169 13.17 25.19 -2.73
N SER A 170 13.08 25.32 -4.05
CA SER A 170 12.87 24.38 -5.15
C SER A 170 13.86 23.21 -5.33
N ASP A 171 15.05 23.27 -4.74
CA ASP A 171 16.17 22.37 -5.07
C ASP A 171 15.94 20.93 -4.61
N LEU A 172 15.36 20.76 -3.42
CA LEU A 172 15.01 19.44 -2.90
C LEU A 172 13.92 18.75 -3.72
N LEU A 173 12.89 19.49 -4.14
CA LEU A 173 11.78 18.91 -4.90
C LEU A 173 12.21 18.52 -6.32
N ALA A 174 13.07 19.33 -6.95
CA ALA A 174 13.67 19.02 -8.24
C ALA A 174 14.61 17.79 -8.17
N LEU A 175 15.29 17.58 -7.03
CA LEU A 175 16.13 16.40 -6.80
C LEU A 175 15.28 15.13 -6.61
N GLU A 176 14.19 15.21 -5.86
CA GLU A 176 13.28 14.07 -5.63
C GLU A 176 12.43 13.72 -6.87
N HIS A 177 12.11 14.71 -7.70
CA HIS A 177 11.28 14.56 -8.90
C HIS A 177 11.93 15.23 -10.13
N PRO A 178 12.98 14.62 -10.68
CA PRO A 178 13.72 15.16 -11.81
C PRO A 178 12.85 15.21 -13.07
N GLY A 179 13.01 16.29 -13.83
CA GLY A 179 12.22 16.55 -15.03
C GLY A 179 10.92 17.33 -14.78
N GLY A 180 10.71 17.84 -13.55
CA GLY A 180 9.63 18.80 -13.28
C GLY A 180 8.23 18.19 -13.28
N THR A 181 8.12 16.89 -13.04
CA THR A 181 6.83 16.16 -12.98
C THR A 181 5.99 16.56 -11.77
N VAL A 182 6.65 16.97 -10.69
CA VAL A 182 6.03 17.62 -9.54
C VAL A 182 6.45 19.08 -9.55
N GLU A 183 5.48 19.97 -9.71
CA GLU A 183 5.73 21.40 -9.66
C GLU A 183 5.67 21.93 -8.22
N ASN A 184 4.94 21.25 -7.35
CA ASN A 184 4.58 21.77 -6.05
C ASN A 184 4.23 20.66 -5.05
N LEU A 185 4.58 20.86 -3.79
CA LEU A 185 4.28 20.01 -2.65
C LEU A 185 3.70 20.84 -1.51
N VAL A 186 2.46 20.54 -1.13
CA VAL A 186 1.75 21.13 0.00
C VAL A 186 1.68 20.11 1.13
N ARG A 187 2.15 20.47 2.33
CA ARG A 187 2.08 19.61 3.51
C ARG A 187 0.99 20.09 4.46
N PHE A 188 0.14 19.16 4.85
CA PHE A 188 -0.99 19.35 5.75
C PHE A 188 -0.83 18.58 7.04
N SER A 189 -1.34 19.13 8.14
CA SER A 189 -1.36 18.47 9.46
C SER A 189 -2.69 18.64 10.17
N ARG A 190 -3.12 17.60 10.90
CA ARG A 190 -4.27 17.60 11.82
C ARG A 190 -3.96 16.70 13.01
N GLY A 191 -3.54 17.30 14.12
CA GLY A 191 -2.93 16.55 15.24
C GLY A 191 -1.70 15.78 14.76
N ASP A 192 -1.63 14.48 15.06
CA ASP A 192 -0.53 13.60 14.65
C ASP A 192 -0.61 13.13 13.19
N ARG A 193 -1.71 13.44 12.48
CA ARG A 193 -1.96 12.97 11.11
C ARG A 193 -1.37 13.96 10.11
N LYS A 194 -0.57 13.46 9.17
CA LYS A 194 0.03 14.28 8.11
C LYS A 194 -0.44 13.85 6.73
N ILE A 195 -0.59 14.82 5.82
CA ILE A 195 -0.91 14.57 4.40
C ILE A 195 0.01 15.44 3.55
N ASP A 196 0.69 14.83 2.58
CA ASP A 196 1.44 15.51 1.54
C ASP A 196 0.66 15.49 0.24
N VAL A 197 0.44 16.65 -0.36
CA VAL A 197 -0.19 16.79 -1.66
C VAL A 197 0.86 17.23 -2.67
N TYR A 198 1.22 16.31 -3.56
CA TYR A 198 2.11 16.52 -4.69
C TYR A 198 1.25 16.94 -5.89
N ILE A 199 1.47 18.15 -6.38
CA ILE A 199 0.79 18.70 -7.56
C ILE A 199 1.67 18.41 -8.77
N CYS A 200 1.10 17.68 -9.72
CA CYS A 200 1.78 17.19 -10.89
C CYS A 200 1.46 18.06 -12.11
N SER A 201 2.49 18.39 -12.87
CA SER A 201 2.40 19.24 -14.07
C SER A 201 1.88 18.48 -15.31
N THR A 202 2.11 17.16 -15.36
CA THR A 202 1.75 16.31 -16.51
C THR A 202 0.97 15.08 -16.12
N SER A 203 1.55 14.20 -15.29
CA SER A 203 0.94 12.92 -14.92
C SER A 203 1.31 12.51 -13.48
N PRO A 204 0.31 12.29 -12.61
CA PRO A 204 0.50 11.71 -11.29
C PRO A 204 1.22 10.35 -11.33
N VAL A 205 0.95 9.51 -12.34
CA VAL A 205 1.60 8.20 -12.49
C VAL A 205 3.10 8.36 -12.72
N GLN A 206 3.49 9.27 -13.61
CA GLN A 206 4.89 9.52 -13.92
C GLN A 206 5.67 10.02 -12.69
N ALA A 207 5.07 10.93 -11.91
CA ALA A 207 5.65 11.42 -10.66
C ALA A 207 5.90 10.30 -9.64
N VAL A 208 4.95 9.36 -9.50
CA VAL A 208 5.09 8.18 -8.64
C VAL A 208 6.22 7.26 -9.11
N LEU A 209 6.28 6.93 -10.41
CA LEU A 209 7.27 6.02 -10.97
C LEU A 209 8.70 6.55 -10.85
N GLN A 210 8.88 7.86 -11.02
CA GLN A 210 10.18 8.52 -10.84
C GLN A 210 10.63 8.50 -9.37
N GLY A 211 9.73 8.81 -8.44
CA GLY A 211 10.03 8.78 -7.01
C GLY A 211 10.48 7.40 -6.52
N VAL A 212 9.88 6.32 -7.03
CA VAL A 212 10.28 4.94 -6.69
C VAL A 212 11.66 4.58 -7.26
N SER A 213 11.99 5.06 -8.47
CA SER A 213 13.27 4.76 -9.13
C SER A 213 14.48 5.40 -8.41
N ILE A 214 14.30 6.59 -7.84
CA ILE A 214 15.36 7.31 -7.12
C ILE A 214 15.66 6.64 -5.78
N VAL A 215 14.62 6.24 -5.05
CA VAL A 215 14.78 5.48 -3.80
C VAL A 215 15.47 4.14 -4.05
N ALA A 216 15.22 3.49 -5.19
CA ALA A 216 15.90 2.26 -5.57
C ALA A 216 17.40 2.47 -5.91
N LYS A 217 17.76 3.61 -6.51
CA LYS A 217 19.17 3.97 -6.78
C LYS A 217 19.93 4.31 -5.49
N GLY A 218 19.36 5.14 -4.61
CA GLY A 218 19.99 5.49 -3.33
C GLY A 218 20.20 4.29 -2.40
N LYS A 219 19.30 3.30 -2.42
CA LYS A 219 19.51 2.02 -1.69
C LYS A 219 20.63 1.16 -2.26
N ARG A 220 20.86 1.18 -3.58
CA ARG A 220 21.96 0.43 -4.21
C ARG A 220 23.32 1.05 -3.91
N GLU A 221 23.42 2.37 -3.87
CA GLU A 221 24.68 3.05 -3.54
C GLU A 221 25.11 2.83 -2.08
N LEU A 222 24.17 2.76 -1.14
CA LEU A 222 24.43 2.43 0.27
C LEU A 222 24.80 0.96 0.54
N LEU A 223 24.51 0.05 -0.40
CA LEU A 223 24.87 -1.37 -0.34
C LEU A 223 26.18 -1.70 -1.06
N VAL A 224 26.73 -0.78 -1.85
CA VAL A 224 28.02 -0.93 -2.55
C VAL A 224 29.16 -0.25 -1.77
N THR A 225 28.82 0.54 -0.75
CA THR A 225 29.78 1.28 0.10
C THR A 225 29.97 0.70 1.51
N ASN A 226 29.44 -0.50 1.79
CA ASN A 226 29.70 -1.26 3.01
C ASN A 226 30.30 -2.62 2.68
#